data_AF-A0A954J9W8-F1
#
_entry.id   AF-A0A954J9W8-F1
#
_cell.length_a   1.000
_cell.length_b   1.000
_cell.length_c   1.000
_cell.angle_alpha   90.00
_cell.angle_beta   90.00
_cell.angle_gamma   90.00
#
_symmetry.space_group_name_H-M   'P 1'
#
loop_
_entity.id
_entity.type
_entity.pdbx_description
1 polymer ?
#
loop_
_entity_poly.entity_id
_entity_poly.type
_entity_poly.pdbx_seq_one_letter_code
_entity_poly.pdbx_strand_id
1 'polypeptide(L)'
;SCNYSVAEYCADIVEVVSQICDKSGVSHPNLISESGRAVVAYYSALVFNILDVTRAQTSESAPDTPKQAPQNLLNLIDVNKTLSKKNLQESLNDAVYYRDQMRAQFFYGSATLRERGLAEAWFWHILTRISKLISDLDEVPEDLRELSSTLVDFYYGNFSLFQSLPDSWAIDQLFPVMPIHRRDEPPRQRA
;
A
#
# COMPACT_ATOMS: atom_id res chain seq x y z
N SER A 1 6.15 -5.94 17.51
CA SER A 1 6.58 -7.36 17.46
C SER A 1 7.49 -7.62 18.64
N CYS A 2 7.63 -8.88 19.06
CA CYS A 2 8.55 -9.29 20.12
C CYS A 2 9.51 -10.33 19.55
N ASN A 3 10.77 -10.29 19.98
CA ASN A 3 11.80 -11.23 19.55
C ASN A 3 11.97 -12.41 20.52
N TYR A 4 11.01 -12.62 21.42
CA TYR A 4 11.04 -13.66 22.44
C TYR A 4 9.70 -14.40 22.51
N SER A 5 9.74 -15.63 23.01
CA SER A 5 8.54 -16.40 23.33
C SER A 5 8.06 -16.17 24.77
N VAL A 6 6.81 -16.53 25.07
CA VAL A 6 6.31 -16.48 26.46
C VAL A 6 7.14 -17.37 27.39
N ALA A 7 7.60 -18.53 26.91
CA ALA A 7 8.44 -19.43 27.69
C ALA A 7 9.82 -18.82 28.01
N GLU A 8 10.43 -18.15 27.02
CA GLU A 8 11.70 -17.44 27.18
C GLU A 8 11.57 -16.28 28.18
N TYR A 9 10.52 -15.46 28.04
CA TYR A 9 10.19 -14.40 29.00
C TYR A 9 10.06 -14.93 30.43
N CYS A 10 9.38 -16.07 30.63
CA CYS A 10 9.24 -16.70 31.93
C CYS A 10 10.57 -17.26 32.46
N ALA A 11 11.36 -17.92 31.60
CA ALA A 11 12.64 -18.49 31.98
C ALA A 11 13.62 -17.42 32.44
N ASP A 12 13.75 -16.32 31.69
CA ASP A 12 14.66 -15.22 32.00
C ASP A 12 14.36 -14.58 33.36
N ILE A 13 13.08 -14.34 33.66
CA ILE A 13 12.67 -13.76 34.96
C ILE A 13 12.98 -14.72 36.11
N VAL A 14 12.62 -16.00 35.96
CA VAL A 14 12.83 -17.01 37.01
C VAL A 14 14.31 -17.20 37.27
N GLU A 15 15.13 -17.29 36.22
CA GLU A 15 16.57 -17.48 36.31
C GLU A 15 17.26 -16.31 37.03
N VAL A 16 16.95 -15.07 36.64
CA VAL A 16 17.57 -13.89 37.25
C VAL A 16 17.21 -13.79 38.73
N VAL A 17 15.94 -14.01 39.09
CA VAL A 17 15.50 -13.95 40.49
C VAL A 17 16.12 -15.09 41.31
N SER A 18 16.12 -16.32 40.80
CA SER A 18 16.67 -17.46 41.52
C SER A 18 18.17 -17.28 41.81
N GLN A 19 18.95 -16.85 40.81
CA GLN A 19 20.38 -16.62 40.97
C GLN A 19 20.70 -15.58 42.06
N ILE A 20 19.90 -14.52 42.18
CA ILE A 20 20.09 -13.50 43.21
C ILE A 20 19.71 -14.06 44.59
N CYS A 21 18.55 -14.72 44.70
CA CYS A 21 18.11 -15.32 45.95
C CYS A 21 19.10 -16.37 46.47
N ASP A 22 19.63 -17.22 45.60
CA ASP A 22 20.62 -18.24 45.94
C ASP A 22 21.94 -17.62 46.43
N LYS A 23 22.43 -16.57 45.76
CA LYS A 23 23.63 -15.83 46.19
C LYS A 23 23.44 -15.13 47.54
N SER A 24 22.25 -14.63 47.81
CA SER A 24 21.92 -13.94 49.06
C SER A 24 21.47 -14.89 50.19
N GLY A 25 21.29 -16.18 49.91
CA GLY A 25 20.84 -17.17 50.89
C GLY A 25 19.42 -16.95 51.40
N VAL A 26 18.54 -16.37 50.58
CA VAL A 26 17.14 -16.09 50.94
C VAL A 26 16.17 -17.03 50.21
N SER A 27 15.00 -17.28 50.81
CA SER A 27 13.95 -18.09 50.17
C SER A 27 13.42 -17.42 48.90
N HIS A 28 13.12 -18.22 47.87
CA HIS A 28 12.57 -17.72 46.61
C HIS A 28 11.16 -17.13 46.84
N PRO A 29 10.89 -15.90 46.37
CA PRO A 29 9.60 -15.26 46.56
C PRO A 29 8.56 -15.75 45.55
N ASN A 30 7.29 -15.43 45.80
CA ASN A 30 6.25 -15.56 44.78
C ASN A 30 6.43 -14.47 43.71
N LEU A 31 6.44 -14.88 42.45
CA LEU A 31 6.50 -13.97 41.31
C LEU A 31 5.08 -13.64 40.84
N ILE A 32 4.81 -12.35 40.65
CA ILE A 32 3.54 -11.83 40.14
C ILE A 32 3.85 -11.02 38.88
N SER A 33 3.01 -11.17 37.86
CA SER A 33 3.09 -10.42 36.61
C SER A 33 1.77 -9.74 36.29
N GLU A 34 1.85 -8.50 35.79
CA GLU A 34 0.72 -7.69 35.36
C GLU A 34 0.67 -7.59 33.82
N SER A 35 0.85 -8.73 33.13
CA SER A 35 0.87 -8.81 31.65
C SER A 35 -0.52 -8.65 31.00
N GLY A 36 -1.22 -7.54 31.26
CA GLY A 36 -2.58 -7.30 30.77
C GLY A 36 -2.72 -7.41 29.25
N ARG A 37 -1.88 -6.72 28.48
CA ARG A 37 -1.90 -6.76 27.01
C ARG A 37 -1.73 -8.19 26.47
N ALA A 38 -0.88 -9.01 27.09
CA ALA A 38 -0.67 -10.39 26.64
C ALA A 38 -1.93 -11.26 26.81
N VAL A 39 -2.72 -10.99 27.84
CA VAL A 39 -3.98 -11.70 28.12
C VAL A 39 -5.12 -11.21 27.21
N VAL A 40 -5.21 -9.90 26.97
CA VAL A 40 -6.38 -9.29 26.30
C VAL A 40 -6.12 -8.83 24.86
N ALA A 41 -4.96 -9.11 24.25
CA ALA A 41 -4.72 -8.64 22.88
C ALA A 41 -5.61 -9.33 21.83
N TYR A 42 -5.93 -10.62 22.00
CA TYR A 42 -6.52 -11.45 20.94
C TYR A 42 -7.97 -11.89 21.19
N TYR A 43 -8.62 -11.41 22.26
CA TYR A 43 -9.99 -11.86 22.60
C TYR A 43 -11.09 -11.17 21.80
N SER A 44 -10.79 -10.04 21.15
CA SER A 44 -11.76 -9.25 20.41
C SER A 44 -11.34 -9.05 18.95
N ALA A 45 -12.34 -8.93 18.08
CA ALA A 45 -12.17 -8.63 16.67
C ALA A 45 -13.20 -7.57 16.25
N LEU A 46 -12.77 -6.63 15.42
CA LEU A 46 -13.64 -5.65 14.79
C LEU A 46 -14.07 -6.18 13.42
N VAL A 47 -15.38 -6.32 13.21
CA VAL A 47 -15.96 -6.76 11.93
C VAL A 47 -16.81 -5.63 11.36
N PHE A 48 -16.50 -5.20 10.15
CA PHE A 48 -17.24 -4.18 9.41
C PHE A 48 -17.38 -4.58 7.94
N ASN A 49 -18.37 -4.00 7.26
CA ASN A 49 -18.55 -4.16 5.83
C ASN A 49 -17.88 -3.02 5.05
N ILE A 50 -17.64 -3.26 3.76
CA ILE A 50 -17.18 -2.25 2.82
C ILE A 50 -18.41 -1.57 2.22
N LEU A 51 -18.48 -0.24 2.32
CA LEU A 51 -19.57 0.57 1.78
C LEU A 51 -19.36 0.85 0.29
N ASP A 52 -18.13 1.18 -0.07
CA ASP A 52 -17.77 1.56 -1.43
C ASP A 52 -16.30 1.25 -1.73
N VAL A 53 -15.97 1.19 -3.02
CA VAL A 53 -14.61 0.95 -3.51
C VAL A 53 -14.30 1.92 -4.64
N THR A 54 -13.35 2.81 -4.41
CA THR A 54 -12.75 3.59 -5.50
C THR A 54 -11.65 2.75 -6.12
N ARG A 55 -11.95 2.14 -7.28
CA ARG A 55 -10.97 1.32 -7.99
C ARG A 55 -9.91 2.19 -8.66
N ALA A 56 -8.67 1.73 -8.65
CA ALA A 56 -7.62 2.31 -9.46
C ALA A 56 -8.07 2.34 -10.92
N GLN A 57 -7.89 3.48 -11.58
CA GLN A 57 -8.23 3.63 -12.99
C GLN A 57 -7.27 2.77 -13.82
N THR A 58 -7.72 1.57 -14.16
CA THR A 58 -7.02 0.67 -15.07
C THR A 58 -7.76 0.69 -16.40
N SER A 59 -7.03 0.98 -17.47
CA SER A 59 -7.60 1.01 -18.83
C SER A 59 -6.90 -0.03 -19.67
N GLU A 60 -7.60 -1.12 -19.99
CA GLU A 60 -7.07 -2.15 -20.88
C GLU A 60 -7.03 -1.66 -22.33
N SER A 61 -8.02 -0.88 -22.75
CA SER A 61 -8.06 -0.26 -24.08
C SER A 61 -7.30 1.06 -24.09
N ALA A 62 -6.55 1.28 -25.17
CA ALA A 62 -5.98 2.58 -25.47
C ALA A 62 -7.12 3.61 -25.70
N PRO A 63 -7.05 4.82 -25.11
CA PRO A 63 -8.00 5.88 -25.41
C PRO A 63 -7.94 6.33 -26.88
N ASP A 64 -8.98 7.01 -27.36
CA ASP A 64 -8.99 7.54 -28.72
C ASP A 64 -7.98 8.68 -28.89
N THR A 65 -7.33 8.72 -30.06
CA THR A 65 -6.40 9.80 -30.43
C THR A 65 -7.11 10.84 -31.31
N PRO A 66 -7.21 12.10 -30.89
CA PRO A 66 -7.75 13.18 -31.71
C PRO A 66 -6.89 13.43 -32.94
N LYS A 67 -7.51 13.80 -34.06
CA LYS A 67 -6.79 14.17 -35.30
C LYS A 67 -5.92 15.43 -35.13
N GLN A 68 -6.31 16.33 -34.25
CA GLN A 68 -5.55 17.50 -33.82
C GLN A 68 -5.41 17.44 -32.31
N ALA A 69 -4.19 17.20 -31.84
CA ALA A 69 -3.88 17.07 -30.43
C ALA A 69 -2.69 17.99 -30.10
N PRO A 70 -2.62 18.57 -28.89
CA PRO A 70 -1.46 19.31 -28.42
C PRO A 70 -0.21 18.43 -28.47
N GLN A 71 0.96 19.03 -28.72
CA GLN A 71 2.22 18.30 -28.84
C GLN A 71 2.51 17.42 -27.62
N ASN A 72 2.22 17.91 -26.41
CA ASN A 72 2.45 17.14 -25.18
C ASN A 72 1.57 15.89 -25.10
N LEU A 73 0.32 15.96 -25.61
CA LEU A 73 -0.54 14.78 -25.69
C LEU A 73 -0.01 13.78 -26.73
N LEU A 74 0.48 14.25 -27.88
CA LEU A 74 1.11 13.39 -28.88
C LEU A 74 2.36 12.70 -28.31
N ASN A 75 3.21 13.44 -27.61
CA ASN A 75 4.40 12.88 -26.97
C ASN A 75 4.04 11.81 -25.93
N LEU A 76 3.00 12.04 -25.13
CA LEU A 76 2.50 11.03 -24.18
C LEU A 76 2.02 9.75 -24.89
N ILE A 77 1.36 9.89 -26.04
CA ILE A 77 0.95 8.75 -26.87
C ILE A 77 2.17 8.04 -27.47
N ASP A 78 3.22 8.77 -27.82
CA ASP A 78 4.46 8.20 -28.34
C ASP A 78 5.23 7.43 -27.27
N VAL A 79 5.25 7.89 -26.02
CA VAL A 79 5.76 7.11 -24.87
C VAL A 79 5.07 5.75 -24.77
N ASN A 80 3.76 5.70 -24.97
CA ASN A 80 3.02 4.44 -25.00
C ASN A 80 3.51 3.51 -26.13
N LYS A 81 3.86 4.04 -27.31
CA LYS A 81 4.33 3.24 -28.45
C LYS A 81 5.74 2.69 -28.22
N THR A 82 6.61 3.45 -27.58
CA THR A 82 8.02 3.07 -27.33
C THR A 82 8.21 2.29 -26.03
N LEU A 83 7.18 2.17 -25.20
CA LEU A 83 7.19 1.42 -23.95
C LEU A 83 7.63 -0.04 -24.15
N SER A 84 8.69 -0.41 -23.44
CA SER A 84 9.27 -1.75 -23.44
C SER A 84 9.80 -2.13 -22.05
N LYS A 85 10.16 -3.40 -21.85
CA LYS A 85 10.76 -3.86 -20.58
C LYS A 85 12.11 -3.20 -20.25
N LYS A 86 12.80 -2.64 -21.25
CA LYS A 86 14.14 -2.04 -21.07
C LYS A 86 14.12 -0.57 -20.65
N ASN A 87 13.03 0.14 -20.92
CA ASN A 87 12.90 1.59 -20.71
C ASN A 87 11.70 1.94 -19.81
N LEU A 88 11.30 1.03 -18.90
CA LEU A 88 10.12 1.22 -18.04
C LEU A 88 10.21 2.49 -17.18
N GLN A 89 11.37 2.72 -16.56
CA GLN A 89 11.58 3.88 -15.70
C GLN A 89 11.59 5.20 -16.49
N GLU A 90 12.29 5.23 -17.63
CA GLU A 90 12.29 6.38 -18.54
C GLU A 90 10.87 6.68 -19.03
N SER A 91 10.14 5.65 -19.49
CA SER A 91 8.77 5.79 -19.95
C SER A 91 7.83 6.30 -18.85
N LEU A 92 8.04 5.88 -17.59
CA LEU A 92 7.28 6.37 -16.45
C LEU A 92 7.55 7.87 -16.23
N ASN A 93 8.83 8.26 -16.19
CA ASN A 93 9.23 9.65 -15.98
C ASN A 93 8.68 10.56 -17.08
N ASP A 94 8.78 10.12 -18.34
CA ASP A 94 8.22 10.85 -19.49
C ASP A 94 6.70 10.95 -19.41
N ALA A 95 6.01 9.88 -19.02
CA ALA A 95 4.56 9.89 -18.87
C ALA A 95 4.11 10.87 -17.78
N VAL A 96 4.80 10.89 -16.64
CA VAL A 96 4.55 11.86 -15.56
C VAL A 96 4.80 13.28 -16.04
N TYR A 97 5.93 13.51 -16.71
CA TYR A 97 6.30 14.82 -17.23
C TYR A 97 5.25 15.37 -18.21
N TYR A 98 4.87 14.61 -19.24
CA TYR A 98 3.90 15.09 -20.24
C TYR A 98 2.49 15.26 -19.67
N ARG A 99 2.08 14.42 -18.71
CA ARG A 99 0.82 14.61 -17.97
C ARG A 99 0.83 15.94 -17.22
N ASP A 100 1.92 16.25 -16.52
CA ASP A 100 2.02 17.48 -15.74
C ASP A 100 2.12 18.72 -16.63
N GLN A 101 2.78 18.62 -17.79
CA GLN A 101 2.75 19.67 -18.83
C GLN A 101 1.32 19.90 -19.35
N MET A 102 0.54 18.84 -19.61
CA MET A 102 -0.86 18.97 -20.01
C MET A 102 -1.72 19.62 -18.92
N ARG A 103 -1.48 19.29 -17.64
CA ARG A 103 -2.14 19.95 -16.50
C ARG A 103 -1.80 21.43 -16.43
N ALA A 104 -0.52 21.79 -16.62
CA ALA A 104 -0.07 23.17 -16.66
C ALA A 104 -0.71 23.94 -17.83
N GLN A 105 -0.73 23.37 -19.03
CA GLN A 105 -1.40 23.98 -20.20
C GLN A 105 -2.88 24.23 -19.96
N PHE A 106 -3.58 23.27 -19.32
CA PHE A 106 -4.97 23.48 -18.92
C PHE A 106 -5.10 24.62 -17.89
N PHE A 107 -4.24 24.66 -16.89
CA PHE A 107 -4.26 25.71 -15.86
C PHE A 107 -4.06 27.11 -16.45
N TYR A 108 -3.16 27.26 -17.43
CA TYR A 108 -2.93 28.52 -18.15
C TYR A 108 -3.89 28.77 -19.32
N GLY A 109 -4.91 27.92 -19.51
CA GLY A 109 -5.95 28.08 -20.53
C GLY A 109 -5.52 27.73 -21.97
N SER A 110 -4.35 27.11 -22.16
CA SER A 110 -3.83 26.66 -23.46
C SER A 110 -4.23 25.22 -23.83
N ALA A 111 -4.95 24.51 -22.96
CA ALA A 111 -5.56 23.22 -23.26
C ALA A 111 -6.99 23.16 -22.71
N THR A 112 -7.84 22.42 -23.40
CA THR A 112 -9.24 22.19 -23.03
C THR A 112 -9.37 21.09 -21.98
N LEU A 113 -10.52 21.05 -21.30
CA LEU A 113 -10.84 19.97 -20.35
C LEU A 113 -10.83 18.59 -21.03
N ARG A 114 -11.22 18.51 -22.31
CA ARG A 114 -11.19 17.25 -23.08
C ARG A 114 -9.77 16.76 -23.30
N GLU A 115 -8.86 17.65 -23.68
CA GLU A 115 -7.44 17.29 -23.87
C GLU A 115 -6.78 16.91 -22.56
N ARG A 116 -7.08 17.62 -21.47
CA ARG A 116 -6.62 17.23 -20.12
C ARG A 116 -7.16 15.86 -19.72
N GLY A 117 -8.46 15.62 -19.86
CA GLY A 117 -9.08 14.34 -19.54
C GLY A 117 -8.50 13.20 -20.36
N LEU A 118 -8.18 13.46 -21.63
CA LEU A 118 -7.56 12.46 -22.49
C LEU A 118 -6.10 12.18 -22.11
N ALA A 119 -5.35 13.21 -21.71
CA ALA A 119 -3.99 13.04 -21.18
C ALA A 119 -3.99 12.19 -19.89
N GLU A 120 -4.94 12.41 -18.98
CA GLU A 120 -5.11 11.56 -17.78
C GLU A 120 -5.44 10.11 -18.19
N ALA A 121 -6.36 9.91 -19.15
CA ALA A 121 -6.72 8.57 -19.62
C ALA A 121 -5.52 7.83 -20.24
N TRP A 122 -4.72 8.51 -21.06
CA TRP A 122 -3.49 7.94 -21.64
C TRP A 122 -2.44 7.65 -20.57
N PHE A 123 -2.27 8.53 -19.60
CA PHE A 123 -1.36 8.33 -18.47
C PHE A 123 -1.72 7.06 -17.69
N TRP A 124 -3.00 6.88 -17.33
CA TRP A 124 -3.47 5.67 -16.63
C TRP A 124 -3.33 4.40 -17.48
N HIS A 125 -3.54 4.49 -18.80
CA HIS A 125 -3.29 3.39 -19.71
C HIS A 125 -1.81 2.97 -19.73
N ILE A 126 -0.88 3.94 -19.81
CA ILE A 126 0.56 3.68 -19.77
C ILE A 126 0.95 3.06 -18.43
N LEU A 127 0.46 3.60 -17.31
CA LEU A 127 0.70 3.02 -15.98
C LEU A 127 0.21 1.58 -15.86
N THR A 128 -0.98 1.29 -16.39
CA THR A 128 -1.54 -0.07 -16.41
C THR A 128 -0.63 -1.02 -17.19
N ARG A 129 -0.10 -0.58 -18.34
CA ARG A 129 0.86 -1.38 -19.13
C ARG A 129 2.20 -1.56 -18.43
N ILE A 130 2.74 -0.51 -17.80
CA ILE A 130 3.97 -0.58 -17.01
C ILE A 130 3.78 -1.60 -15.87
N SER A 131 2.68 -1.53 -15.13
CA SER A 131 2.38 -2.47 -14.03
C SER A 131 2.29 -3.93 -14.49
N LYS A 132 1.68 -4.19 -15.65
CA LYS A 132 1.67 -5.53 -16.26
C LYS A 132 3.09 -6.00 -16.60
N LEU A 133 3.93 -5.14 -17.17
CA LEU A 133 5.31 -5.48 -17.52
C LEU A 133 6.21 -5.68 -16.29
N ILE A 134 5.97 -4.94 -15.20
CA ILE A 134 6.68 -5.11 -13.92
C ILE A 134 6.35 -6.46 -13.28
N SER A 135 5.09 -6.91 -13.39
CA SER A 135 4.65 -8.18 -12.80
C SER A 135 5.34 -9.41 -13.43
N ASP A 136 5.92 -9.25 -14.63
CA ASP A 136 6.72 -10.26 -15.32
C ASP A 136 8.22 -10.21 -14.99
N LEU A 137 8.69 -9.24 -14.19
CA LEU A 137 10.10 -9.10 -13.84
C LEU A 137 10.43 -9.88 -12.57
N ASP A 138 11.55 -10.61 -12.60
CA ASP A 138 12.06 -11.32 -11.41
C ASP A 138 12.51 -10.36 -10.31
N GLU A 139 13.05 -9.20 -10.69
CA GLU A 139 13.50 -8.16 -9.77
C GLU A 139 12.93 -6.80 -10.19
N VAL A 140 12.15 -6.19 -9.29
CA VAL A 140 11.52 -4.89 -9.52
C VAL A 140 12.47 -3.79 -9.02
N PRO A 141 12.89 -2.84 -9.88
CA PRO A 141 13.69 -1.69 -9.47
C PRO A 141 13.01 -0.90 -8.35
N GLU A 142 13.78 -0.38 -7.39
CA GLU A 142 13.26 0.34 -6.21
C GLU A 142 12.32 1.49 -6.60
N ASP A 143 12.73 2.29 -7.60
CA ASP A 143 11.97 3.45 -8.11
C ASP A 143 10.61 3.07 -8.72
N LEU A 144 10.44 1.80 -9.15
CA LEU A 144 9.19 1.28 -9.69
C LEU A 144 8.33 0.60 -8.61
N ARG A 145 8.84 0.37 -7.40
CA ARG A 145 8.04 -0.18 -6.29
C ARG A 145 6.97 0.80 -5.83
N GLU A 146 7.26 2.11 -5.86
CA GLU A 146 6.26 3.14 -5.56
C GLU A 146 5.10 3.15 -6.57
N LEU A 147 5.31 2.66 -7.79
CA LEU A 147 4.20 2.51 -8.73
C LEU A 147 3.14 1.52 -8.24
N SER A 148 3.59 0.47 -7.54
CA SER A 148 2.69 -0.57 -7.01
C SER A 148 1.75 -0.04 -5.92
N SER A 149 2.10 1.06 -5.24
CA SER A 149 1.21 1.73 -4.28
C SER A 149 0.26 2.74 -4.94
N THR A 150 0.54 3.17 -6.17
CA THR A 150 -0.30 4.13 -6.91
C THR A 150 -1.51 3.47 -7.57
N LEU A 151 -1.42 2.16 -7.87
CA LEU A 151 -2.47 1.36 -8.51
C LEU A 151 -3.26 0.51 -7.51
N VAL A 152 -3.46 1.02 -6.29
CA VAL A 152 -4.27 0.34 -5.27
C VAL A 152 -5.70 0.85 -5.28
N ASP A 153 -6.64 -0.04 -5.00
CA ASP A 153 -8.03 0.29 -4.83
C ASP A 153 -8.25 0.86 -3.41
N PHE A 154 -9.03 1.93 -3.28
CA PHE A 154 -9.39 2.49 -1.98
C PHE A 154 -10.72 1.90 -1.50
N TYR A 155 -10.68 1.20 -0.36
CA TYR A 155 -11.84 0.56 0.26
C TYR A 155 -12.38 1.42 1.40
N TYR A 156 -13.65 1.82 1.32
CA TYR A 156 -14.30 2.59 2.38
C TYR A 156 -15.02 1.65 3.34
N GLY A 157 -14.39 1.39 4.48
CA GLY A 157 -14.97 0.58 5.55
C GLY A 157 -16.03 1.32 6.36
N ASN A 158 -17.11 0.63 6.72
CA ASN A 158 -18.17 1.16 7.58
C ASN A 158 -17.77 1.15 9.07
N PHE A 159 -16.73 1.91 9.43
CA PHE A 159 -16.31 2.07 10.81
C PHE A 159 -15.58 3.40 11.02
N SER A 160 -15.40 3.78 12.28
CA SER A 160 -14.57 4.91 12.66
C SER A 160 -13.25 4.42 13.28
N LEU A 161 -12.14 4.83 12.67
CA LEU A 161 -10.79 4.56 13.18
C LEU A 161 -10.62 5.12 14.60
N PHE A 162 -11.06 6.35 14.83
CA PHE A 162 -10.93 7.03 16.12
C PHE A 162 -11.76 6.41 17.24
N GLN A 163 -12.90 5.80 16.89
CA GLN A 163 -13.75 5.13 17.86
C GLN A 163 -13.27 3.71 18.17
N SER A 164 -12.78 3.00 17.16
CA SER A 164 -12.56 1.55 17.25
C SER A 164 -11.08 1.16 17.41
N LEU A 165 -10.16 1.96 16.87
CA LEU A 165 -8.73 1.69 16.78
C LEU A 165 -7.90 2.96 17.06
N PRO A 166 -8.06 3.62 18.23
CA PRO A 166 -7.35 4.86 18.54
C PRO A 166 -5.82 4.68 18.56
N ASP A 167 -5.33 3.51 19.00
CA ASP A 167 -3.90 3.19 19.02
C ASP A 167 -3.28 3.21 17.62
N SER A 168 -4.04 2.83 16.58
CA SER A 168 -3.56 2.89 15.20
C SER A 168 -3.32 4.32 14.74
N TRP A 169 -4.09 5.29 15.25
CA TRP A 169 -3.91 6.70 14.94
C TRP A 169 -2.86 7.38 15.83
N ALA A 170 -2.82 7.02 17.12
CA ALA A 170 -2.00 7.72 18.10
C ALA A 170 -0.53 7.28 18.12
N ILE A 171 -0.26 6.00 17.86
CA ILE A 171 1.08 5.41 18.03
C ILE A 171 1.46 4.44 16.89
N ASP A 172 0.82 4.56 15.73
CA ASP A 172 1.03 3.69 14.57
C ASP A 172 0.95 2.19 14.92
N GLN A 173 0.07 1.84 15.88
CA GLN A 173 -0.12 0.45 16.28
C GLN A 173 -0.68 -0.35 15.09
N LEU A 174 0.04 -1.40 14.71
CA LEU A 174 -0.38 -2.30 13.65
C LEU A 174 -1.45 -3.27 14.16
N PHE A 175 -2.51 -3.43 13.38
CA PHE A 175 -3.55 -4.42 13.54
C PHE A 175 -3.63 -5.29 12.28
N PRO A 176 -3.68 -6.62 12.39
CA PRO A 176 -3.92 -7.49 11.23
C PRO A 176 -5.31 -7.22 10.64
N VAL A 177 -5.36 -6.92 9.34
CA VAL A 177 -6.62 -6.71 8.60
C VAL A 177 -6.73 -7.78 7.53
N MET A 178 -7.89 -8.44 7.45
CA MET A 178 -8.13 -9.46 6.43
C MET A 178 -9.61 -9.65 6.11
N PRO A 179 -9.94 -10.09 4.88
CA PRO A 179 -11.29 -10.54 4.56
C PRO A 179 -11.74 -11.71 5.43
N ILE A 180 -13.03 -11.74 5.77
CA ILE A 180 -13.64 -12.86 6.52
C ILE A 180 -14.03 -14.06 5.64
N HIS A 181 -14.04 -13.88 4.31
CA HIS A 181 -14.45 -14.88 3.32
C HIS A 181 -13.44 -14.97 2.16
N ARG A 182 -13.53 -16.02 1.35
CA ARG A 182 -12.71 -16.27 0.14
C ARG A 182 -11.19 -16.31 0.41
N ARG A 183 -10.80 -16.92 1.54
CA ARG A 183 -9.40 -17.04 1.96
C ARG A 183 -8.59 -18.07 1.17
N ASP A 184 -9.27 -18.98 0.49
CA ASP A 184 -8.65 -20.02 -0.34
C ASP A 184 -8.40 -19.55 -1.79
N GLU A 185 -8.82 -18.32 -2.13
CA GLU A 185 -8.61 -17.73 -3.45
C GLU A 185 -7.38 -16.82 -3.44
N PRO A 186 -6.55 -16.84 -4.50
CA PRO A 186 -5.43 -15.91 -4.62
C PRO A 186 -5.95 -14.46 -4.75
N PRO A 187 -5.29 -13.47 -4.12
CA PRO A 187 -5.70 -12.07 -4.21
C PRO A 187 -5.56 -11.58 -5.66
N ARG A 188 -6.63 -10.97 -6.18
CA ARG A 188 -6.67 -10.43 -7.55
C ARG A 188 -6.32 -8.94 -7.63
N GLN A 189 -6.40 -8.24 -6.51
CA GLN A 189 -6.22 -6.79 -6.41
C GLN A 189 -5.49 -6.45 -5.11
N ARG A 190 -4.78 -5.32 -5.11
CA ARG A 190 -4.19 -4.70 -3.92
C ARG A 190 -5.05 -3.53 -3.47
N ALA A 191 -5.21 -3.39 -2.15
CA ALA A 191 -6.03 -2.41 -1.48
C ALA A 191 -5.36 -1.99 -0.17
#